data_AF-A0A078R7C7-F1
#
_entry.id   AF-A0A078R7C7-F1
#
_cell.length_a   1.000
_cell.length_b   1.000
_cell.length_c   1.000
_cell.angle_alpha   90.00
_cell.angle_beta   90.00
_cell.angle_gamma   90.00
#
_symmetry.space_group_name_H-M   'P 1'
#
loop_
_entity.id
_entity.type
_entity.pdbx_description
1 polymer ?
#
loop_
_entity_poly.entity_id
_entity_poly.type
_entity_poly.pdbx_seq_one_letter_code
_entity_poly.pdbx_strand_id
1 'polypeptide(L)'
;MAVYQKNKIQEDVRTALDQNMNSDTLKIIGDVDTLALDDIIASKILEAVKRVHSSAPSYLLDGGHNFGDAIYWKEHESGWILLPEDFMRFVVFQMNDWERAVFNPINTDDPEYEKQSSRFKGIRGTCQRPVCAISIRPEGRVMEFYSCKTTEAKVSRAVYLPYPKIDKYGAVEICEKCYDAVIYTIAALVLTTFGDTEKSAALNELAKSVLI
;
A
#
# COMPACT_ATOMS: atom_id res chain seq x y z
N MET A 1 -7.17 -9.03 -1.23
CA MET A 1 -6.40 -9.03 0.03
C MET A 1 -6.87 -10.20 0.84
N ALA A 2 -5.94 -11.01 1.32
CA ALA A 2 -6.23 -12.12 2.21
C ALA A 2 -6.10 -11.68 3.67
N VAL A 3 -6.87 -12.35 4.52
CA VAL A 3 -6.90 -12.10 5.97
C VAL A 3 -6.01 -13.13 6.64
N TYR A 4 -4.93 -12.67 7.26
CA TYR A 4 -3.96 -13.53 7.96
C TYR A 4 -4.07 -13.35 9.46
N GLN A 5 -4.15 -14.48 10.17
CA GLN A 5 -4.16 -14.47 11.64
C GLN A 5 -2.78 -14.14 12.19
N LYS A 6 -2.71 -13.29 13.21
CA LYS A 6 -1.45 -12.93 13.89
C LYS A 6 -0.63 -14.18 14.27
N ASN A 7 -1.28 -15.19 14.84
CA ASN A 7 -0.60 -16.42 15.27
C ASN A 7 0.05 -17.16 14.09
N LYS A 8 -0.58 -17.13 12.91
CA LYS A 8 -0.02 -17.75 11.72
C LYS A 8 1.21 -16.99 11.20
N ILE A 9 1.12 -15.66 11.18
CA ILE A 9 2.25 -14.79 10.85
C ILE A 9 3.43 -15.04 11.80
N GLN A 10 3.17 -15.18 13.10
CA GLN A 10 4.21 -15.46 14.09
C GLN A 10 4.91 -16.80 13.84
N GLU A 11 4.15 -17.87 13.56
CA GLU A 11 4.69 -19.19 13.21
C GLU A 11 5.57 -19.13 11.95
N ASP A 12 5.10 -18.47 10.90
CA ASP A 12 5.82 -18.36 9.63
C ASP A 12 7.10 -17.50 9.78
N VAL A 13 7.05 -16.44 10.59
CA VAL A 13 8.22 -15.62 10.91
C VAL A 13 9.27 -16.42 11.69
N ARG A 14 8.87 -17.24 12.67
CA ARG A 14 9.80 -18.12 13.38
C ARG A 14 10.47 -19.10 12.42
N THR A 15 9.68 -19.72 11.55
CA THR A 15 10.20 -20.62 10.53
C THR A 15 11.22 -19.92 9.62
N ALA A 16 10.93 -18.69 9.21
CA ALA A 16 11.85 -17.89 8.41
C ALA A 16 13.13 -17.49 9.17
N LEU A 17 13.03 -17.19 10.47
CA LEU A 17 14.20 -16.93 11.32
C LEU A 17 15.05 -18.20 11.45
N ASP A 18 14.46 -19.34 11.82
CA ASP A 18 15.16 -20.60 12.02
C ASP A 18 15.90 -21.08 10.76
N GLN A 19 15.28 -20.94 9.59
CA GLN A 19 15.89 -21.31 8.31
C GLN A 19 17.08 -20.44 7.91
N ASN A 20 17.14 -19.20 8.39
CA ASN A 20 18.16 -18.22 8.00
C ASN A 20 19.17 -17.92 9.12
N MET A 21 19.11 -18.63 10.25
CA MET A 21 19.99 -18.41 11.40
C MET A 21 21.10 -19.47 11.51
N ASN A 22 22.30 -19.00 11.91
CA ASN A 22 23.41 -19.84 12.35
C ASN A 22 23.36 -20.05 13.88
N SER A 23 24.08 -21.06 14.38
CA SER A 23 24.03 -21.54 15.77
C SER A 23 24.25 -20.51 16.87
N ASP A 24 25.00 -19.42 16.63
CA ASP A 24 25.32 -18.44 17.69
C ASP A 24 24.21 -17.41 17.93
N THR A 25 23.46 -17.03 16.92
CA THR A 25 22.27 -16.20 17.10
C THR A 25 21.06 -16.99 17.60
N LEU A 26 20.99 -18.29 17.27
CA LEU A 26 20.01 -19.20 17.86
C LEU A 26 20.19 -19.29 19.39
N LYS A 27 21.42 -19.13 19.91
CA LYS A 27 21.66 -19.06 21.36
C LYS A 27 21.11 -17.78 21.97
N ILE A 28 21.28 -16.63 21.31
CA ILE A 28 20.76 -15.33 21.80
C ILE A 28 19.23 -15.35 21.80
N ILE A 29 18.59 -15.84 20.74
CA ILE A 29 17.13 -15.95 20.66
C ILE A 29 16.61 -17.07 21.56
N GLY A 30 17.34 -18.18 21.68
CA GLY A 30 16.97 -19.30 22.56
C GLY A 30 17.02 -18.94 24.06
N ASP A 31 17.78 -17.92 24.44
CA ASP A 31 17.84 -17.38 25.80
C ASP A 31 16.75 -16.32 26.05
N VAL A 32 16.07 -15.86 24.98
CA VAL A 32 14.90 -14.98 25.07
C VAL A 32 13.66 -15.84 25.26
N ASP A 33 12.84 -15.48 26.25
CA ASP A 33 11.54 -16.13 26.46
C ASP A 33 10.74 -16.15 25.15
N THR A 34 10.21 -17.32 24.77
CA THR A 34 9.42 -17.50 23.56
C THR A 34 8.23 -16.53 23.50
N LEU A 35 7.69 -16.15 24.66
CA LEU A 35 6.67 -15.12 24.78
C LEU A 35 7.19 -13.72 24.43
N ALA A 36 8.41 -13.38 24.85
CA ALA A 36 9.03 -12.09 24.53
C ALA A 36 9.34 -11.96 23.03
N LEU A 37 9.75 -13.06 22.38
CA LEU A 37 9.93 -13.08 20.92
C LEU A 37 8.60 -12.83 20.18
N ASP A 38 7.51 -13.46 20.63
CA ASP A 38 6.18 -13.28 20.03
C ASP A 38 5.66 -11.86 20.14
N ASP A 39 5.90 -11.21 21.28
CA ASP A 39 5.55 -9.81 21.49
C ASP A 39 6.35 -8.87 20.58
N ILE A 40 7.64 -9.16 20.39
CA ILE A 40 8.48 -8.41 19.45
C ILE A 40 7.96 -8.61 18.02
N ILE A 41 7.74 -9.84 17.57
CA ILE A 41 7.21 -10.14 16.23
C ILE A 41 5.88 -9.39 16.02
N ALA A 42 4.96 -9.50 16.98
CA ALA A 42 3.66 -8.84 16.94
C ALA A 42 3.77 -7.32 16.75
N SER A 43 4.71 -6.68 17.46
CA SER A 43 4.94 -5.24 17.37
C SER A 43 5.42 -4.78 15.99
N LYS A 44 6.02 -5.67 15.19
CA LYS A 44 6.59 -5.35 13.87
C LYS A 44 5.67 -5.66 12.70
N ILE A 45 4.57 -6.39 12.90
CA ILE A 45 3.65 -6.81 11.80
C ILE A 45 3.15 -5.60 11.00
N LEU A 46 2.55 -4.62 11.68
CA LEU A 46 1.95 -3.47 10.99
C LEU A 46 2.98 -2.62 10.25
N GLU A 47 4.16 -2.46 10.83
CA GLU A 47 5.26 -1.74 10.19
C GLU A 47 5.76 -2.46 8.93
N ALA A 48 5.94 -3.78 8.99
CA ALA A 48 6.37 -4.58 7.85
C ALA A 48 5.34 -4.56 6.72
N VAL A 49 4.05 -4.75 7.03
CA VAL A 49 2.98 -4.68 6.04
C VAL A 49 2.97 -3.31 5.37
N LYS A 50 3.06 -2.22 6.15
CA LYS A 50 3.13 -0.86 5.61
C LYS A 50 4.32 -0.67 4.67
N ARG A 51 5.51 -1.14 5.06
CA ARG A 51 6.74 -1.01 4.24
C ARG A 51 6.59 -1.74 2.91
N VAL A 52 6.20 -3.01 2.95
CA VAL A 52 6.05 -3.85 1.76
C VAL A 52 4.94 -3.32 0.86
N HIS A 53 3.76 -3.03 1.40
CA HIS A 53 2.65 -2.48 0.61
C HIS A 53 2.95 -1.09 0.05
N SER A 54 3.88 -0.33 0.62
CA SER A 54 4.28 0.98 0.07
C SER A 54 5.31 0.87 -1.06
N SER A 55 6.20 -0.12 -1.02
CA SER A 55 7.27 -0.30 -2.00
C SER A 55 6.94 -1.29 -3.12
N ALA A 56 6.00 -2.23 -2.89
CA ALA A 56 5.67 -3.27 -3.85
C ALA A 56 5.19 -2.69 -5.19
N PRO A 57 5.57 -3.25 -6.35
CA PRO A 57 5.00 -2.87 -7.62
C PRO A 57 3.46 -3.01 -7.66
N SER A 58 2.76 -2.09 -8.34
CA SER A 58 1.29 -2.05 -8.32
C SER A 58 0.62 -3.33 -8.86
N TYR A 59 1.30 -4.11 -9.70
CA TYR A 59 0.77 -5.38 -10.24
C TYR A 59 0.83 -6.55 -9.24
N LEU A 60 1.59 -6.41 -8.15
CA LEU A 60 1.61 -7.37 -7.03
C LEU A 60 0.52 -7.04 -5.99
N LEU A 61 -0.10 -5.86 -6.07
CA LEU A 61 -1.21 -5.49 -5.20
C LEU A 61 -2.51 -6.12 -5.73
N ASP A 62 -2.75 -7.36 -5.33
CA ASP A 62 -3.89 -8.19 -5.74
C ASP A 62 -5.21 -7.88 -5.00
N GLY A 63 -5.26 -6.77 -4.27
CA GLY A 63 -6.51 -6.29 -3.68
C GLY A 63 -6.45 -4.85 -3.21
N GLY A 64 -7.43 -4.49 -2.40
CA GLY A 64 -7.59 -3.17 -1.81
C GLY A 64 -9.05 -2.91 -1.48
N HIS A 65 -9.29 -1.71 -0.96
CA HIS A 65 -10.62 -1.23 -0.62
C HIS A 65 -11.12 -0.34 -1.74
N ASN A 66 -12.43 -0.36 -1.99
CA ASN A 66 -13.03 0.51 -2.98
C ASN A 66 -13.26 1.90 -2.40
N PHE A 67 -13.18 2.93 -3.24
CA PHE A 67 -13.55 4.30 -2.88
C PHE A 67 -14.29 4.96 -4.05
N GLY A 68 -14.77 6.20 -3.87
CA GLY A 68 -15.42 6.93 -4.96
C GLY A 68 -16.94 6.84 -5.02
N ASP A 69 -17.59 6.57 -3.89
CA ASP A 69 -19.05 6.57 -3.77
C ASP A 69 -19.67 7.94 -4.06
N ALA A 70 -18.96 9.02 -3.68
CA ALA A 70 -19.38 10.40 -3.90
C ALA A 70 -18.43 11.13 -4.83
N ILE A 71 -18.96 11.59 -5.97
CA ILE A 71 -18.25 12.43 -6.94
C ILE A 71 -18.72 13.87 -6.80
N TYR A 72 -17.77 14.78 -6.63
CA TYR A 72 -18.02 16.22 -6.62
C TYR A 72 -17.53 16.82 -7.93
N TRP A 73 -18.48 17.15 -8.79
CA TRP A 73 -18.20 17.72 -10.11
C TRP A 73 -17.75 19.17 -10.03
N LYS A 74 -16.92 19.55 -10.99
CA LYS A 74 -16.42 20.90 -11.24
C LYS A 74 -16.59 21.25 -12.71
N GLU A 75 -16.12 22.43 -13.06
CA GLU A 75 -16.06 22.86 -14.45
C GLU A 75 -15.25 21.90 -15.32
N HIS A 76 -15.61 21.91 -16.60
CA HIS A 76 -14.91 21.19 -17.66
C HIS A 76 -14.84 19.66 -17.50
N GLU A 77 -15.93 19.03 -17.06
CA GLU A 77 -16.04 17.57 -16.93
C GLU A 77 -14.96 16.97 -16.01
N SER A 78 -14.46 17.76 -15.06
CA SER A 78 -13.52 17.36 -14.03
C SER A 78 -14.22 17.31 -12.68
N GLY A 79 -13.59 16.65 -11.71
CA GLY A 79 -14.16 16.55 -10.38
C GLY A 79 -13.17 16.01 -9.37
N TRP A 80 -13.68 15.70 -8.19
CA TRP A 80 -12.89 15.16 -7.11
C TRP A 80 -13.71 14.24 -6.22
N ILE A 81 -13.00 13.43 -5.46
CA ILE A 81 -13.52 12.39 -4.59
C ILE A 81 -12.76 12.48 -3.27
N LEU A 82 -13.48 12.38 -2.14
CA LEU A 82 -12.85 12.29 -0.83
C LEU A 82 -12.10 10.97 -0.71
N LEU A 83 -10.83 11.04 -0.30
CA LEU A 83 -10.08 9.86 0.07
C LEU A 83 -10.46 9.43 1.49
N PRO A 84 -10.60 8.12 1.76
CA PRO A 84 -10.85 7.62 3.10
C PRO A 84 -9.77 8.07 4.10
N GLU A 85 -10.13 8.19 5.38
CA GLU A 85 -9.19 8.63 6.43
C GLU A 85 -7.97 7.71 6.56
N ASP A 86 -8.19 6.41 6.37
CA ASP A 86 -7.15 5.39 6.42
C ASP A 86 -6.40 5.19 5.10
N PHE A 87 -6.60 6.06 4.11
CA PHE A 87 -5.89 5.99 2.84
C PHE A 87 -4.37 6.01 3.02
N MET A 88 -3.71 4.93 2.61
CA MET A 88 -2.26 4.77 2.61
C MET A 88 -1.68 4.86 1.20
N ARG A 89 -2.21 4.09 0.25
CA ARG A 89 -1.63 4.00 -1.09
C ARG A 89 -2.69 3.92 -2.18
N PHE A 90 -2.49 4.71 -3.24
CA PHE A 90 -3.28 4.61 -4.47
C PHE A 90 -2.92 3.35 -5.25
N VAL A 91 -3.93 2.62 -5.76
CA VAL A 91 -3.70 1.45 -6.65
C VAL A 91 -4.17 1.76 -8.06
N VAL A 92 -5.44 2.10 -8.24
CA VAL A 92 -6.00 2.39 -9.57
C VAL A 92 -7.25 3.24 -9.47
N PHE A 93 -7.43 4.13 -10.44
CA PHE A 93 -8.68 4.86 -10.65
C PHE A 93 -9.05 4.91 -12.14
N GLN A 94 -10.33 4.72 -12.45
CA GLN A 94 -10.85 4.78 -13.79
C GLN A 94 -12.32 5.19 -13.79
N MET A 95 -12.66 6.21 -14.58
CA MET A 95 -14.03 6.54 -14.94
C MET A 95 -14.50 5.65 -16.09
N ASN A 96 -15.80 5.35 -16.16
CA ASN A 96 -16.38 4.44 -17.15
C ASN A 96 -16.25 4.90 -18.61
N ASP A 97 -16.01 6.20 -18.84
CA ASP A 97 -15.85 6.78 -20.16
C ASP A 97 -14.38 7.01 -20.58
N TRP A 98 -13.43 6.56 -19.74
CA TRP A 98 -12.00 6.60 -20.02
C TRP A 98 -11.51 5.36 -20.78
N GLU A 99 -10.60 5.58 -21.73
CA GLU A 99 -9.97 4.51 -22.52
C GLU A 99 -8.89 3.75 -21.74
N ARG A 100 -8.34 4.36 -20.68
CA ARG A 100 -7.33 3.75 -19.80
C ARG A 100 -7.55 4.11 -18.34
N ALA A 101 -7.09 3.25 -17.45
CA ALA A 101 -7.02 3.54 -16.02
C ALA A 101 -5.77 4.36 -15.66
N VAL A 102 -5.84 5.11 -14.57
CA VAL A 102 -4.70 5.79 -13.95
C VAL A 102 -4.18 4.94 -12.80
N PHE A 103 -2.88 4.65 -12.81
CA PHE A 103 -2.19 3.89 -11.77
C PHE A 103 -1.25 4.75 -10.91
N ASN A 104 -0.82 5.89 -11.43
CA ASN A 104 0.09 6.81 -10.75
C ASN A 104 -0.53 8.22 -10.81
N PRO A 105 -1.13 8.70 -9.72
CA PRO A 105 -1.63 10.06 -9.65
C PRO A 105 -0.46 11.03 -9.48
N ILE A 106 -0.61 12.24 -10.01
CA ILE A 106 0.32 13.34 -9.75
C ILE A 106 0.01 14.00 -8.40
N ASN A 107 0.95 14.79 -7.89
CA ASN A 107 0.75 15.61 -6.71
C ASN A 107 0.59 17.08 -7.09
N THR A 108 0.22 17.93 -6.13
CA THR A 108 0.02 19.37 -6.37
C THR A 108 1.29 20.14 -6.68
N ASP A 109 2.46 19.57 -6.37
CA ASP A 109 3.79 20.11 -6.69
C ASP A 109 4.30 19.67 -8.07
N ASP A 110 3.57 18.81 -8.78
CA ASP A 110 3.91 18.39 -10.14
C ASP A 110 3.67 19.54 -11.14
N PRO A 111 4.61 19.88 -12.04
CA PRO A 111 4.41 20.90 -13.07
C PRO A 111 3.21 20.64 -14.00
N GLU A 112 2.78 19.39 -14.16
CA GLU A 112 1.59 19.03 -14.93
C GLU A 112 0.29 19.37 -14.19
N TYR A 113 0.32 19.57 -12.86
CA TYR A 113 -0.86 19.84 -12.06
C TYR A 113 -1.53 21.16 -12.46
N GLU A 114 -0.76 22.23 -12.60
CA GLU A 114 -1.29 23.55 -12.99
C GLU A 114 -1.99 23.51 -14.35
N LYS A 115 -1.46 22.70 -15.27
CA LYS A 115 -2.03 22.52 -16.61
C LYS A 115 -3.43 21.92 -16.58
N GLN A 116 -3.78 21.16 -15.53
CA GLN A 116 -5.08 20.50 -15.42
C GLN A 116 -6.25 21.47 -15.30
N SER A 117 -5.99 22.68 -14.80
CA SER A 117 -6.98 23.77 -14.72
C SER A 117 -7.27 24.44 -16.07
N SER A 118 -6.51 24.12 -17.13
CA SER A 118 -6.67 24.74 -18.43
C SER A 118 -8.03 24.43 -19.06
N ARG A 119 -8.66 25.45 -19.65
CA ARG A 119 -9.87 25.27 -20.48
C ARG A 119 -9.61 24.49 -21.77
N PHE A 120 -8.35 24.38 -22.20
CA PHE A 120 -7.99 23.75 -23.46
C PHE A 120 -7.69 22.26 -23.27
N LYS A 121 -8.51 21.38 -23.86
CA LYS A 121 -8.39 19.91 -23.73
C LYS A 121 -7.03 19.35 -24.20
N GLY A 122 -6.30 20.05 -25.07
CA GLY A 122 -4.96 19.63 -25.50
C GLY A 122 -3.84 19.86 -24.48
N ILE A 123 -4.10 20.60 -23.40
CA ILE A 123 -3.10 20.97 -22.38
C ILE A 123 -3.27 20.14 -21.09
N ARG A 124 -4.50 19.69 -20.80
CA ARG A 124 -4.85 18.91 -19.61
C ARG A 124 -5.17 17.45 -19.92
N GLY A 125 -5.47 16.68 -18.88
CA GLY A 125 -5.96 15.31 -18.95
C GLY A 125 -7.26 15.18 -19.73
N THR A 126 -7.38 14.07 -20.45
CA THR A 126 -8.53 13.73 -21.31
C THR A 126 -8.96 12.30 -21.06
N CYS A 127 -10.12 11.87 -21.56
CA CYS A 127 -10.57 10.48 -21.42
C CYS A 127 -9.61 9.47 -22.09
N GLN A 128 -8.85 9.94 -23.09
CA GLN A 128 -7.82 9.15 -23.75
C GLN A 128 -6.50 9.16 -22.99
N ARG A 129 -6.18 10.23 -22.25
CA ARG A 129 -4.98 10.40 -21.41
C ARG A 129 -5.41 10.99 -20.06
N PRO A 130 -6.06 10.19 -19.20
CA PRO A 130 -6.64 10.72 -17.98
C PRO A 130 -5.54 11.04 -16.98
N VAL A 131 -5.79 12.07 -16.18
CA VAL A 131 -4.89 12.50 -15.11
C VAL A 131 -5.69 12.49 -13.82
N CYS A 132 -5.11 11.89 -12.78
CA CYS A 132 -5.58 12.02 -11.41
C CYS A 132 -4.54 12.76 -10.60
N ALA A 133 -4.97 13.59 -9.66
CA ALA A 133 -4.09 14.29 -8.74
C ALA A 133 -4.51 14.05 -7.29
N ILE A 134 -3.57 13.83 -6.39
CA ILE A 134 -3.85 13.83 -4.95
C ILE A 134 -3.61 15.25 -4.44
N SER A 135 -4.63 15.84 -3.81
CA SER A 135 -4.57 17.19 -3.26
C SER A 135 -5.20 17.24 -1.86
N ILE A 136 -5.00 18.37 -1.17
CA ILE A 136 -5.59 18.64 0.15
C ILE A 136 -6.61 19.76 -0.01
N ARG A 137 -7.81 19.52 0.51
CA ARG A 137 -8.91 20.48 0.61
C ARG A 137 -9.31 20.68 2.08
N PRO A 138 -10.12 21.71 2.41
CA PRO A 138 -10.63 21.88 3.77
C PRO A 138 -11.35 20.65 4.34
N GLU A 139 -11.98 19.85 3.47
CA GLU A 139 -12.69 18.62 3.82
C GLU A 139 -11.74 17.42 4.06
N GLY A 140 -10.45 17.53 3.69
CA GLY A 140 -9.45 16.49 3.87
C GLY A 140 -8.64 16.20 2.61
N ARG A 141 -8.02 15.00 2.56
CA ARG A 141 -7.31 14.53 1.37
C ARG A 141 -8.32 14.11 0.31
N VAL A 142 -8.08 14.53 -0.93
CA VAL A 142 -8.94 14.21 -2.06
C VAL A 142 -8.13 13.69 -3.22
N MET A 143 -8.81 12.93 -4.08
CA MET A 143 -8.30 12.61 -5.41
C MET A 143 -9.14 13.38 -6.42
N GLU A 144 -8.47 14.23 -7.18
CA GLU A 144 -9.02 14.97 -8.30
C GLU A 144 -8.84 14.18 -9.59
N PHE A 145 -9.78 14.29 -10.51
CA PHE A 145 -9.73 13.63 -11.82
C PHE A 145 -10.03 14.62 -12.95
N TYR A 146 -9.30 14.44 -14.06
CA TYR A 146 -9.31 15.34 -15.23
C TYR A 146 -9.16 14.54 -16.53
N SER A 147 -10.04 14.62 -17.54
CA SER A 147 -11.43 15.10 -17.65
C SER A 147 -12.26 13.94 -18.21
N CYS A 148 -13.55 13.90 -17.90
CA CYS A 148 -14.51 12.96 -18.48
C CYS A 148 -15.10 13.49 -19.80
N LYS A 149 -15.87 12.67 -20.51
CA LYS A 149 -16.65 13.08 -21.68
C LYS A 149 -17.90 13.84 -21.25
N THR A 150 -18.44 13.48 -20.08
CA THR A 150 -19.67 14.04 -19.51
C THR A 150 -19.59 14.08 -17.98
N THR A 151 -20.46 14.87 -17.34
CA THR A 151 -20.65 14.88 -15.88
C THR A 151 -21.55 13.75 -15.37
N GLU A 152 -22.05 12.89 -16.27
CA GLU A 152 -22.82 11.69 -15.91
C GLU A 152 -21.92 10.45 -15.79
N ALA A 153 -20.62 10.59 -16.08
CA ALA A 153 -19.66 9.52 -15.95
C ALA A 153 -19.59 9.01 -14.51
N LYS A 154 -19.34 7.71 -14.37
CA LYS A 154 -19.29 7.02 -13.07
C LYS A 154 -17.93 6.40 -12.87
N VAL A 155 -17.55 6.25 -11.60
CA VAL A 155 -16.39 5.45 -11.24
C VAL A 155 -16.62 4.01 -11.70
N SER A 156 -15.73 3.52 -12.56
CA SER A 156 -15.68 2.13 -13.01
C SER A 156 -14.78 1.30 -12.11
N ARG A 157 -13.61 1.85 -11.74
CA ARG A 157 -12.63 1.23 -10.85
C ARG A 157 -12.02 2.29 -9.95
N ALA A 158 -11.94 2.02 -8.66
CA ALA A 158 -11.30 2.90 -7.70
C ALA A 158 -10.85 2.05 -6.53
N VAL A 159 -9.55 1.73 -6.49
CA VAL A 159 -8.97 0.85 -5.48
C VAL A 159 -7.82 1.56 -4.80
N TYR A 160 -7.79 1.47 -3.47
CA TYR A 160 -6.71 1.95 -2.63
C TYR A 160 -6.31 0.88 -1.61
N LEU A 161 -5.13 1.02 -1.02
CA LEU A 161 -4.75 0.27 0.17
C LEU A 161 -4.90 1.15 1.41
N PRO A 162 -5.59 0.68 2.45
CA PRO A 162 -5.64 1.36 3.73
C PRO A 162 -4.34 1.17 4.52
N TYR A 163 -4.12 2.00 5.53
CA TYR A 163 -3.09 1.73 6.54
C TYR A 163 -3.42 0.41 7.24
N PRO A 164 -2.43 -0.50 7.38
CA PRO A 164 -2.68 -1.80 7.98
C PRO A 164 -3.08 -1.62 9.45
N LYS A 165 -4.06 -2.41 9.88
CA LYS A 165 -4.56 -2.47 11.25
C LYS A 165 -4.78 -3.93 11.63
N ILE A 166 -4.62 -4.23 12.91
CA ILE A 166 -5.05 -5.52 13.48
C ILE A 166 -6.52 -5.38 13.83
N ASP A 167 -7.37 -6.25 13.30
CA ASP A 167 -8.80 -6.24 13.60
C ASP A 167 -9.09 -6.77 15.02
N LYS A 168 -10.36 -6.70 15.43
CA LYS A 168 -10.82 -7.20 16.73
C LYS A 168 -10.62 -8.71 16.95
N TYR A 169 -10.33 -9.46 15.89
CA TYR A 169 -10.08 -10.90 15.92
C TYR A 169 -8.59 -11.23 15.86
N GLY A 170 -7.70 -10.22 15.83
CA GLY A 170 -6.26 -10.43 15.75
C GLY A 170 -5.74 -10.73 14.35
N ALA A 171 -6.50 -10.39 13.30
CA ALA A 171 -6.11 -10.61 11.92
C ALA A 171 -5.66 -9.32 11.22
N VAL A 172 -4.85 -9.47 10.18
CA VAL A 172 -4.32 -8.38 9.36
C VAL A 172 -4.55 -8.70 7.88
N GLU A 173 -4.96 -7.69 7.12
CA GLU A 173 -5.13 -7.80 5.68
C GLU A 173 -3.79 -7.60 4.96
N ILE A 174 -3.41 -8.56 4.12
CA ILE A 174 -2.17 -8.52 3.33
C ILE A 174 -2.49 -8.95 1.90
N CYS A 175 -1.93 -8.27 0.90
CA CYS A 175 -1.92 -8.76 -0.48
C CYS A 175 -1.20 -10.11 -0.54
N GLU A 176 -1.80 -11.12 -1.17
CA GLU A 176 -1.32 -12.51 -1.11
C GLU A 176 0.09 -12.63 -1.71
N LYS A 177 0.32 -11.97 -2.85
CA LYS A 177 1.63 -11.90 -3.50
C LYS A 177 2.70 -11.15 -2.70
N CYS A 178 2.30 -10.40 -1.68
CA CYS A 178 3.23 -9.69 -0.79
C CYS A 178 3.50 -10.43 0.51
N TYR A 179 2.84 -11.56 0.77
CA TYR A 179 2.89 -12.25 2.07
C TYR A 179 4.32 -12.64 2.45
N ASP A 180 5.03 -13.36 1.58
CA ASP A 180 6.39 -13.83 1.85
C ASP A 180 7.36 -12.66 2.10
N ALA A 181 7.23 -11.59 1.30
CA ALA A 181 8.01 -10.37 1.49
C ALA A 181 7.72 -9.70 2.84
N VAL A 182 6.46 -9.75 3.32
CA VAL A 182 6.11 -9.28 4.67
C VAL A 182 6.76 -10.16 5.72
N ILE A 183 6.71 -11.49 5.60
CA ILE A 183 7.35 -12.42 6.56
C ILE A 183 8.85 -12.14 6.69
N TYR A 184 9.57 -12.04 5.58
CA TYR A 184 10.99 -11.72 5.59
C TYR A 184 11.29 -10.32 6.15
N THR A 185 10.44 -9.34 5.87
CA THR A 185 10.57 -7.98 6.44
C THR A 185 10.37 -7.98 7.95
N ILE A 186 9.39 -8.73 8.47
CA ILE A 186 9.17 -8.87 9.92
C ILE A 186 10.40 -9.52 10.56
N ALA A 187 10.88 -10.63 10.00
CA ALA A 187 12.06 -11.33 10.51
C ALA A 187 13.30 -10.40 10.53
N ALA A 188 13.51 -9.59 9.48
CA ALA A 188 14.58 -8.59 9.45
C ALA A 188 14.45 -7.53 10.57
N LEU A 189 13.23 -7.02 10.81
CA LEU A 189 12.97 -6.05 11.89
C LEU A 189 13.20 -6.66 13.29
N VAL A 190 12.88 -7.93 13.47
CA VAL A 190 13.13 -8.68 14.71
C VAL A 190 14.63 -8.83 14.93
N LEU A 191 15.39 -9.28 13.93
CA LEU A 191 16.86 -9.40 14.03
C LEU A 191 17.54 -8.05 14.30
N THR A 192 17.02 -6.98 13.70
CA THR A 192 17.49 -5.61 14.00
C THR A 192 17.29 -5.25 15.47
N THR A 193 16.19 -5.68 16.08
CA THR A 193 15.90 -5.45 17.50
C THR A 193 16.89 -6.19 18.41
N PHE A 194 17.39 -7.35 17.97
CA PHE A 194 18.42 -8.13 18.66
C PHE A 194 19.86 -7.73 18.30
N GLY A 195 20.06 -6.74 17.43
CA GLY A 195 21.37 -6.23 17.03
C GLY A 195 22.09 -7.02 15.93
N ASP A 196 21.45 -8.02 15.31
CA ASP A 196 22.02 -8.73 14.16
C ASP A 196 21.69 -8.01 12.84
N THR A 197 22.45 -6.96 12.57
CA THR A 197 22.23 -6.09 11.39
C THR A 197 22.62 -6.73 10.07
N GLU A 198 23.59 -7.67 10.08
CA GLU A 198 24.05 -8.34 8.85
C GLU A 198 22.97 -9.29 8.31
N LYS A 199 22.39 -10.13 9.18
CA LYS A 199 21.30 -11.02 8.77
C LYS A 199 20.01 -10.27 8.48
N SER A 200 19.74 -9.19 9.22
CA SER A 200 18.65 -8.28 8.89
C SER A 200 18.78 -7.74 7.46
N ALA A 201 19.99 -7.34 7.03
CA ALA A 201 20.22 -6.88 5.66
C ALA A 201 19.97 -8.01 4.63
N ALA A 202 20.45 -9.22 4.89
CA ALA A 202 20.21 -10.38 4.01
C ALA A 202 18.71 -10.69 3.84
N LEU A 203 17.94 -10.68 4.93
CA LEU A 203 16.49 -10.88 4.89
C LEU A 203 15.75 -9.76 4.16
N ASN A 204 16.21 -8.51 4.27
CA ASN A 204 15.65 -7.40 3.50
C ASN A 204 15.91 -7.56 1.99
N GLU A 205 17.07 -8.08 1.59
CA GLU A 205 17.33 -8.38 0.17
C GLU A 205 16.49 -9.56 -0.32
N LEU A 206 16.30 -10.60 0.49
CA LEU A 206 15.37 -11.68 0.18
C LEU A 206 13.94 -11.15 0.01
N ALA A 207 13.46 -10.30 0.92
CA ALA A 207 12.14 -9.69 0.84
C ALA A 207 11.94 -8.92 -0.48
N LYS A 208 12.97 -8.20 -0.95
CA LYS A 208 12.92 -7.51 -2.26
C LYS A 208 12.94 -8.50 -3.42
N SER A 209 13.73 -9.57 -3.33
CA SER A 209 13.85 -10.56 -4.41
C SER A 209 12.57 -11.34 -4.67
N VAL A 210 11.72 -11.50 -3.65
CA VAL A 210 10.41 -12.17 -3.78
C VAL A 210 9.34 -11.23 -4.37
N LEU A 211 9.60 -9.91 -4.42
CA LEU A 211 8.73 -8.91 -5.04
C LEU A 211 9.08 -8.65 -6.52
N ILE A 212 9.40 -9.71 -7.28
CA ILE A 212 9.75 -9.66 -8.71
C ILE A 212 8.66 -10.32 -9.55
#